data_AF-A0A662BK80-F1
#
_entry.id   AF-A0A662BK80-F1
#
_cell.length_a   1.000
_cell.length_b   1.000
_cell.length_c   1.000
_cell.angle_alpha   90.00
_cell.angle_beta   90.00
_cell.angle_gamma   90.00
#
_symmetry.space_group_name_H-M   'P 1'
#
loop_
_entity.id
_entity.type
_entity.pdbx_description
1 polymer ?
#
loop_
_entity_poly.entity_id
_entity_poly.type
_entity_poly.pdbx_seq_one_letter_code
_entity_poly.pdbx_strand_id
1 'polypeptide(L)'
;KTSRYILFDDDLQMQGWENRSTGEQIIPGNTEKSLTPMAFSGIHVMSPDIFPLFTETGRFSIIETYLRLCKDQMIKGFRHDEGLWLDAGKPEGLEMAKMLLGEVG
;
A
#
# COMPACT_ATOMS: atom_id res chain seq x y z
N LYS A 1 -14.42 2.69 1.17
CA LYS A 1 -13.71 1.71 2.04
C LYS A 1 -13.07 0.66 1.13
N THR A 2 -11.76 0.42 1.23
CA THR A 2 -11.06 -0.60 0.42
C THR A 2 -11.34 -2.01 0.93
N SER A 3 -11.26 -3.02 0.06
CA SER A 3 -11.30 -4.45 0.43
C SER A 3 -9.93 -5.10 0.43
N ARG A 4 -8.90 -4.41 -0.11
CA ARG A 4 -7.54 -4.92 -0.30
C ARG A 4 -6.59 -4.25 0.68
N TYR A 5 -5.81 -5.05 1.40
CA TYR A 5 -4.92 -4.60 2.47
C TYR A 5 -3.55 -5.24 2.32
N ILE A 6 -2.51 -4.49 2.66
CA ILE A 6 -1.14 -5.01 2.84
C ILE A 6 -1.01 -5.44 4.30
N LEU A 7 -0.41 -6.60 4.54
CA LEU A 7 -0.22 -7.19 5.85
C LEU A 7 1.19 -6.87 6.34
N PHE A 8 1.29 -6.31 7.55
CA PHE A 8 2.56 -5.96 8.17
C PHE A 8 2.70 -6.62 9.53
N ASP A 9 3.91 -6.98 9.92
CA ASP A 9 4.20 -7.36 11.31
C ASP A 9 4.36 -6.13 12.23
N ASP A 10 4.65 -6.39 13.50
CA ASP A 10 4.84 -5.35 14.52
C ASP A 10 6.01 -4.40 14.23
N ASP A 11 6.99 -4.81 13.42
CA ASP A 11 8.11 -3.96 12.99
C ASP A 11 7.77 -3.17 11.72
N LEU A 12 6.50 -3.18 11.29
CA LEU A 12 6.02 -2.66 10.03
C LEU A 12 6.75 -3.26 8.82
N GLN A 13 7.28 -4.48 8.90
CA GLN A 13 7.76 -5.18 7.71
C GLN A 13 6.57 -5.79 6.99
N MET A 14 6.50 -5.60 5.67
CA MET A 14 5.48 -6.24 4.83
C MET A 14 5.69 -7.74 4.82
N GLN A 15 4.62 -8.48 5.11
CA GLN A 15 4.61 -9.94 5.17
C GLN A 15 3.65 -10.56 4.17
N GLY A 16 2.70 -9.78 3.64
CA GLY A 16 1.71 -10.28 2.70
C GLY A 16 0.66 -9.27 2.29
N TRP A 17 -0.43 -9.80 1.76
CA TRP A 17 -1.58 -9.06 1.26
C TRP A 17 -2.84 -9.90 1.39
N GLU A 18 -3.97 -9.23 1.58
CA GLU A 18 -5.29 -9.87 1.61
C GLU A 18 -6.33 -9.09 0.81
N ASN A 19 -7.32 -9.82 0.30
CA ASN A 19 -8.56 -9.27 -0.23
C ASN A 19 -9.76 -9.80 0.55
N ARG A 20 -10.32 -8.96 1.41
CA ARG A 20 -11.45 -9.30 2.27
C ARG A 20 -12.75 -9.56 1.52
N SER A 21 -12.89 -9.08 0.27
CA SER A 21 -14.11 -9.34 -0.50
C SER A 21 -14.13 -10.75 -1.10
N THR A 22 -12.96 -11.35 -1.32
CA THR A 22 -12.84 -12.70 -1.89
C THR A 22 -12.36 -13.73 -0.87
N GLY A 23 -11.79 -13.30 0.26
CA GLY A 23 -11.14 -14.17 1.24
C GLY A 23 -9.73 -14.61 0.82
N GLU A 24 -9.20 -14.08 -0.29
CA GLU A 24 -7.86 -14.40 -0.78
C GLU A 24 -6.79 -13.78 0.11
N GLN A 25 -5.73 -14.54 0.38
CA GLN A 25 -4.59 -14.10 1.18
C GLN A 25 -3.30 -14.70 0.64
N ILE A 26 -2.26 -13.87 0.53
CA ILE A 26 -0.92 -14.25 0.05
C ILE A 26 0.09 -13.75 1.08
N ILE A 27 0.80 -14.67 1.74
CA ILE A 27 1.78 -14.38 2.82
C ILE A 27 3.12 -15.05 2.46
N PRO A 28 3.95 -14.42 1.62
CA PRO A 28 5.25 -14.95 1.25
C PRO A 28 6.34 -14.64 2.29
N GLY A 29 6.05 -13.72 3.22
CA GLY A 29 6.93 -13.41 4.33
C GLY A 29 7.04 -14.56 5.34
N ASN A 30 8.10 -14.55 6.15
CA ASN A 30 8.37 -15.57 7.15
C ASN A 30 8.37 -14.93 8.53
N THR A 31 7.19 -14.88 9.16
CA THR A 31 7.03 -14.39 10.52
C THR A 31 6.00 -15.22 11.27
N GLU A 32 6.24 -15.43 12.56
CA GLU A 32 5.25 -15.98 13.49
C GLU A 32 4.46 -14.87 14.21
N LYS A 33 4.82 -13.61 13.96
CA LYS A 33 4.16 -12.45 14.57
C LYS A 33 2.75 -12.25 14.01
N SER A 34 1.92 -11.59 14.80
CA SER A 34 0.61 -11.12 14.36
C SER A 34 0.75 -10.16 13.18
N LEU A 35 -0.19 -10.23 12.24
CA LEU A 35 -0.22 -9.37 11.07
C LEU A 35 -1.31 -8.31 11.18
N THR A 36 -0.93 -7.06 10.99
CA THR A 36 -1.84 -5.91 10.96
C THR A 36 -2.14 -5.51 9.51
N PRO A 37 -3.41 -5.49 9.09
CA PRO A 37 -3.83 -5.08 7.76
C PRO A 37 -3.90 -3.56 7.65
N MET A 38 -3.21 -3.00 6.65
CA MET A 38 -3.18 -1.57 6.36
C MET A 38 -3.54 -1.28 4.89
N ALA A 39 -4.31 -0.21 4.66
CA ALA A 39 -4.67 0.22 3.32
C ALA A 39 -3.49 0.95 2.67
N PHE A 40 -3.24 0.71 1.38
CA PHE A 40 -2.21 1.45 0.67
C PHE A 40 -2.72 2.85 0.31
N SER A 41 -1.95 3.87 0.69
CA SER A 41 -2.31 5.27 0.49
C SER A 41 -1.95 5.82 -0.90
N GLY A 42 -1.30 5.01 -1.73
CA GLY A 42 -0.82 5.44 -3.05
C GLY A 42 0.50 6.21 -3.02
N ILE A 43 1.07 6.47 -1.84
CA ILE A 43 2.37 7.09 -1.66
C ILE A 43 3.39 6.02 -1.26
N HIS A 44 4.53 6.02 -1.93
CA HIS A 44 5.65 5.16 -1.60
C HIS A 44 6.97 5.88 -1.84
N VAL A 45 8.01 5.46 -1.13
CA VAL A 45 9.38 5.90 -1.34
C VAL A 45 10.22 4.65 -1.52
N MET A 46 11.04 4.62 -2.56
CA MET A 46 11.82 3.43 -2.92
C MET A 46 13.26 3.81 -3.22
N SER A 47 14.20 3.00 -2.75
CA SER A 47 15.59 3.09 -3.21
C SER A 47 15.64 2.73 -4.70
N PRO A 48 16.43 3.45 -5.53
CA PRO A 48 16.72 3.04 -6.90
C PRO A 48 17.27 1.61 -7.03
N ASP A 49 17.84 1.05 -5.96
CA ASP A 49 18.34 -0.34 -5.92
C ASP A 49 17.23 -1.38 -6.14
N ILE A 50 15.96 -0.98 -6.10
CA ILE A 50 14.84 -1.87 -6.43
C ILE A 50 14.76 -2.20 -7.93
N PHE A 51 15.24 -1.31 -8.82
CA PHE A 51 15.07 -1.47 -10.26
C PHE A 51 15.76 -2.72 -10.83
N PRO A 52 17.01 -3.08 -10.43
CA PRO A 52 17.61 -4.35 -10.82
C PRO A 52 16.85 -5.59 -10.36
N LEU A 53 15.98 -5.47 -9.36
CA LEU A 53 15.18 -6.58 -8.81
C LEU A 53 13.86 -6.78 -9.57
N PHE A 54 13.53 -5.89 -10.50
CA PHE A 54 12.34 -6.02 -11.34
C PHE A 54 12.57 -7.08 -12.42
N THR A 55 11.64 -8.02 -12.46
CA THR A 55 11.56 -9.07 -13.49
C THR A 55 10.35 -8.84 -14.40
N GLU A 56 9.50 -7.89 -14.04
CA GLU A 56 8.26 -7.54 -14.69
C GLU A 56 8.50 -6.76 -15.98
N THR A 57 7.70 -7.04 -17.01
CA THR A 57 7.79 -6.38 -18.31
C THR A 57 6.43 -5.81 -18.70
N GLY A 58 6.40 -4.64 -19.34
CA GLY A 58 5.15 -3.99 -19.75
C GLY A 58 4.36 -3.41 -18.59
N ARG A 59 3.02 -3.51 -18.63
CA ARG A 59 2.15 -3.10 -17.51
C ARG A 59 2.18 -4.17 -16.43
N PHE A 60 2.53 -3.78 -15.20
CA PHE A 60 2.56 -4.68 -14.06
C PHE A 60 1.93 -4.04 -12.81
N SER A 61 1.65 -4.88 -11.81
CA SER A 61 1.14 -4.47 -10.50
C SER A 61 2.31 -4.28 -9.52
N ILE A 62 2.45 -3.08 -8.97
CA ILE A 62 3.49 -2.82 -7.95
C ILE A 62 3.28 -3.66 -6.68
N ILE A 63 2.03 -3.98 -6.34
CA ILE A 63 1.71 -4.82 -5.17
C ILE A 63 2.20 -6.26 -5.38
N GLU A 64 2.07 -6.81 -6.59
CA GLU A 64 2.57 -8.15 -6.91
C GLU A 64 4.11 -8.18 -6.85
N THR A 65 4.76 -7.13 -7.36
CA THR A 65 6.22 -6.96 -7.23
C THR A 65 6.65 -6.88 -5.77
N TYR A 66 5.94 -6.13 -4.92
CA TYR A 66 6.24 -6.08 -3.48
C TYR A 66 6.00 -7.41 -2.77
N LEU A 67 4.94 -8.14 -3.11
CA LEU A 67 4.70 -9.48 -2.57
C LEU A 67 5.84 -10.44 -2.91
N ARG A 68 6.33 -10.41 -4.15
CA ARG A 68 7.48 -11.22 -4.56
C ARG A 68 8.74 -10.84 -3.77
N LEU A 69 8.99 -9.54 -3.60
CA LEU A 69 10.22 -9.04 -3.00
C LEU A 69 10.22 -9.07 -1.47
N CYS A 70 9.08 -8.97 -0.80
CA CYS A 70 9.03 -8.83 0.67
C CYS A 70 9.54 -10.05 1.44
N LYS A 71 9.71 -11.20 0.76
CA LYS A 71 10.37 -12.39 1.30
C LYS A 71 11.86 -12.16 1.56
N ASP A 72 12.54 -11.48 0.63
CA ASP A 72 14.00 -11.38 0.60
C ASP A 72 14.49 -9.93 0.78
N GLN A 73 13.60 -8.95 0.65
CA GLN A 73 13.92 -7.53 0.68
C GLN A 73 13.13 -6.79 1.77
N MET A 74 13.71 -5.70 2.26
CA MET A 74 13.08 -4.84 3.25
C MET A 74 12.01 -3.95 2.60
N ILE A 75 10.75 -4.13 2.99
CA ILE A 75 9.63 -3.29 2.56
C ILE A 75 8.88 -2.88 3.81
N LYS A 76 9.04 -1.60 4.20
CA LYS A 76 8.49 -1.06 5.44
C LYS A 76 7.19 -0.30 5.20
N GLY A 77 6.25 -0.48 6.11
CA GLY A 77 5.07 0.36 6.23
C GLY A 77 5.41 1.67 6.92
N PHE A 78 4.73 2.74 6.53
CA PHE A 78 4.73 4.01 7.23
C PHE A 78 3.28 4.43 7.45
N ARG A 79 2.92 4.74 8.69
CA ARG A 79 1.56 5.17 9.04
C ARG A 79 1.36 6.61 8.61
N HIS A 80 0.58 6.79 7.55
CA HIS A 80 0.22 8.10 7.02
C HIS A 80 -1.18 8.50 7.52
N ASP A 81 -1.33 8.53 8.84
CA ASP A 81 -2.62 8.79 9.50
C ASP A 81 -2.88 10.28 9.73
N GLU A 82 -1.83 11.11 9.63
CA GLU A 82 -1.91 12.55 9.81
C GLU A 82 -2.14 13.25 8.47
N GLY A 83 -3.03 14.25 8.46
CA GLY A 83 -3.30 15.09 7.30
C GLY A 83 -4.68 14.88 6.67
N LEU A 84 -5.02 15.76 5.73
CA LEU A 84 -6.26 15.70 4.96
C LEU A 84 -6.09 14.71 3.80
N TRP A 85 -6.82 13.59 3.87
CA TRP A 85 -6.85 12.59 2.80
C TRP A 85 -8.16 12.63 2.04
N LEU A 86 -8.09 13.00 0.76
CA LEU A 86 -9.22 12.98 -0.17
C LEU A 86 -8.85 12.20 -1.41
N ASP A 87 -9.67 11.21 -1.75
CA ASP A 87 -9.58 10.51 -3.02
C ASP A 87 -10.24 11.36 -4.11
N ALA A 88 -9.44 12.08 -4.89
CA ALA A 88 -9.91 12.91 -6.00
C ALA A 88 -10.20 12.12 -7.29
N GLY A 89 -10.17 10.78 -7.25
CA GLY A 89 -10.44 9.92 -8.41
C GLY A 89 -11.92 9.82 -8.79
N LYS A 90 -12.82 10.37 -7.98
CA LYS A 90 -14.27 10.41 -8.25
C LYS A 90 -14.77 11.87 -8.29
N PRO A 91 -15.82 12.17 -9.07
CA PRO A 91 -16.38 13.52 -9.15
C PRO A 91 -16.71 14.12 -7.77
N GLU A 92 -17.25 13.31 -6.85
CA GLU A 92 -17.62 13.76 -5.51
C GLU A 92 -16.39 14.16 -4.67
N GLY A 93 -15.28 13.43 -4.81
CA GLY A 93 -14.03 13.74 -4.13
C GLY A 93 -13.38 15.03 -4.65
N LEU A 94 -13.54 15.30 -5.95
CA LEU A 94 -13.04 16.52 -6.57
C LEU A 94 -13.79 17.76 -6.08
N GLU A 95 -15.13 17.69 -5.96
CA GLU A 95 -15.93 18.80 -5.42
C GLU A 95 -15.60 19.08 -3.95
N MET A 96 -15.42 18.03 -3.14
CA MET A 96 -15.01 18.18 -1.75
C MET A 96 -13.62 18.82 -1.61
N ALA A 97 -12.68 18.44 -2.48
CA ALA A 97 -11.35 19.05 -2.51
C ALA A 97 -11.39 20.53 -2.86
N LYS A 98 -12.25 20.94 -3.81
CA LYS A 98 -12.44 22.36 -4.16
C LYS A 98 -12.97 23.19 -3.00
N MET A 99 -13.95 22.67 -2.26
CA MET A 99 -14.49 23.37 -1.08
C MET A 99 -13.41 23.58 -0.01
N LEU A 100 -12.67 22.53 0.32
CA LEU A 100 -11.65 22.58 1.36
C LEU A 100 -10.45 23.46 1.00
N LEU A 101 -10.06 23.54 -0.27
CA LEU A 101 -9.00 24.46 -0.73
C LEU A 101 -9.46 25.92 -0.79
N GLY A 102 -10.76 26.18 -1.03
CA GLY A 102 -11.35 27.52 -1.06
C GLY A 102 -11.48 28.18 0.31
N GLU A 103 -11.55 27.39 1.39
CA GLU A 103 -11.63 27.87 2.78
C GLU A 103 -10.25 28.19 3.41
N VAL A 104 -9.15 27.83 2.74
CA VAL A 104 -7.76 28.06 3.20
C VAL A 104 -7.15 29.32 2.56
N GLY A 105 -7.95 30.11 1.83
CA GLY A 105 -7.56 31.38 1.18
C GLY A 105 -7.83 32.62 2.00
#